data_AF-A0A7D5QMI1-F1
#
_entry.id   AF-A0A7D5QMI1-F1
#
_cell.length_a   1.000
_cell.length_b   1.000
_cell.length_c   1.000
_cell.angle_alpha   90.00
_cell.angle_beta   90.00
_cell.angle_gamma   90.00
#
_symmetry.space_group_name_H-M   'P 1'
#
loop_
_entity.id
_entity.type
_entity.pdbx_description
1 polymer ?
#
loop_
_entity_poly.entity_id
_entity_poly.type
_entity_poly.pdbx_seq_one_letter_code
_entity_poly.pdbx_strand_id
1 'polypeptide(L)'
;MGENRSPKRPWLAALLALAITGLGHAYLRRWGRAFGWLALVYASLALFVPAEAIDAAAEGFTATSGSLPSSVDPLVFLPPLLVALGSVADAYVLARAERDAAVAASAAESVVTCPDCGREVEGDLEFCHWCTARFADPADEEEDSTRPRRVE
;
A
#
# COMPACT_ATOMS: atom_id res chain seq x y z
N MET A 1 -15.91 29.98 -43.37
CA MET A 1 -15.96 30.15 -41.91
C MET A 1 -14.90 29.26 -41.29
N GLY A 2 -13.72 29.79 -41.01
CA GLY A 2 -12.66 29.06 -40.31
C GLY A 2 -12.79 29.31 -38.81
N GLU A 3 -13.12 28.29 -38.04
CA GLU A 3 -13.16 28.38 -36.58
C GLU A 3 -11.75 28.58 -36.02
N ASN A 4 -11.53 29.75 -35.42
CA ASN A 4 -10.35 30.09 -34.64
C ASN A 4 -10.35 29.25 -33.35
N ARG A 5 -9.77 28.04 -33.38
CA ARG A 5 -9.47 27.29 -32.16
C ARG A 5 -8.27 27.95 -31.48
N SER A 6 -8.53 28.77 -30.47
CA SER A 6 -7.50 29.35 -29.59
C SER A 6 -6.56 28.23 -29.11
N PRO A 7 -5.23 28.45 -29.10
CA PRO A 7 -4.26 27.45 -28.64
C PRO A 7 -4.47 27.24 -27.13
N LYS A 8 -5.35 26.30 -26.79
CA LYS A 8 -5.55 25.82 -25.42
C LYS A 8 -4.30 25.02 -25.06
N ARG A 9 -3.37 25.77 -24.48
CA ARG A 9 -2.05 25.40 -23.96
C ARG A 9 -1.99 23.91 -23.59
N PRO A 10 -1.39 23.04 -24.41
CA PRO A 10 -1.29 21.60 -24.13
C PRO A 10 -0.50 21.31 -22.84
N TRP A 11 0.32 22.27 -22.41
CA TRP A 11 1.01 22.24 -21.13
C TRP A 11 0.06 22.28 -19.91
N LEU A 12 -1.12 22.91 -20.01
CA LEU A 12 -2.15 22.85 -18.96
C LEU A 12 -2.76 21.46 -18.85
N ALA A 13 -2.91 20.75 -19.97
CA ALA A 13 -3.36 19.35 -19.96
C ALA A 13 -2.29 18.41 -19.38
N ALA A 14 -1.01 18.66 -19.68
CA ALA A 14 0.10 17.92 -19.08
C ALA A 14 0.23 18.18 -17.56
N LEU A 15 0.04 19.43 -17.12
CA LEU A 15 0.01 19.79 -15.70
C LEU A 15 -1.22 19.22 -14.98
N LEU A 16 -2.40 19.23 -15.61
CA LEU A 16 -3.58 18.58 -15.05
C LEU A 16 -3.40 17.07 -15.00
N ALA A 17 -2.76 16.43 -15.99
CA ALA A 17 -2.44 15.00 -15.94
C ALA A 17 -1.43 14.67 -14.82
N LEU A 18 -0.37 15.47 -14.70
CA LEU A 18 0.62 15.36 -13.62
C LEU A 18 -0.01 15.58 -12.24
N ALA A 19 -0.94 16.54 -12.14
CA ALA A 19 -1.70 16.78 -10.92
C ALA A 19 -2.68 15.63 -10.64
N ILE A 20 -3.44 15.13 -11.62
CA ILE A 20 -4.44 14.06 -11.42
C ILE A 20 -3.76 12.72 -11.05
N THR A 21 -2.58 12.41 -11.58
CA THR A 21 -1.78 11.23 -11.17
C THR A 21 -1.00 11.47 -9.87
N GLY A 22 -0.60 12.72 -9.56
CA GLY A 22 0.12 13.09 -8.34
C GLY A 22 -0.77 13.34 -7.11
N LEU A 23 -2.02 13.79 -7.28
CA LEU A 23 -2.93 14.17 -6.18
C LEU A 23 -3.54 12.96 -5.48
N GLY A 24 -3.80 11.86 -6.19
CA GLY A 24 -4.23 10.60 -5.56
C GLY A 24 -3.16 10.01 -4.62
N HIS A 25 -1.91 10.43 -4.84
CA HIS A 25 -0.71 9.97 -4.18
C HIS A 25 -0.31 10.85 -3.00
N ALA A 26 -0.55 12.16 -3.08
CA ALA A 26 -0.40 13.13 -1.97
C ALA A 26 -1.24 12.79 -0.71
N TYR A 27 -2.17 11.83 -0.79
CA TYR A 27 -3.11 11.49 0.27
C TYR A 27 -2.52 10.68 1.44
N LEU A 28 -1.36 10.01 1.31
CA LEU A 28 -0.81 9.12 2.36
C LEU A 28 0.37 9.66 3.20
N ARG A 29 0.66 10.96 3.16
CA ARG A 29 1.51 11.73 4.12
C ARG A 29 2.89 11.17 4.57
N ARG A 30 3.40 10.07 4.02
CA ARG A 30 4.73 9.49 4.32
C ARG A 30 5.77 9.69 3.19
N TRP A 31 5.54 10.64 2.29
CA TRP A 31 6.35 10.90 1.09
C TRP A 31 7.80 11.31 1.34
N GLY A 32 8.14 11.81 2.52
CA GLY A 32 9.52 12.21 2.83
C GLY A 32 10.52 11.06 2.68
N ARG A 33 10.11 9.83 3.03
CA ARG A 33 10.99 8.65 2.94
C ARG A 33 11.11 8.13 1.51
N ALA A 34 10.01 8.02 0.78
CA ALA A 34 10.03 7.57 -0.61
C ALA A 34 10.83 8.54 -1.49
N PHE A 35 10.61 9.85 -1.34
CA PHE A 35 11.43 10.85 -2.02
C PHE A 35 12.87 10.87 -1.53
N GLY A 36 13.11 10.63 -0.24
CA GLY A 36 14.46 10.51 0.31
C GLY A 36 15.23 9.33 -0.30
N TRP A 37 14.61 8.15 -0.41
CA TRP A 37 15.20 6.99 -1.06
C TRP A 37 15.39 7.20 -2.56
N LEU A 38 14.42 7.79 -3.26
CA LEU A 38 14.55 8.13 -4.67
C LEU A 38 15.69 9.12 -4.91
N ALA A 39 15.77 10.16 -4.09
CA ALA A 39 16.85 11.14 -4.14
C ALA A 39 18.20 10.50 -3.83
N LEU A 40 18.26 9.54 -2.89
CA LEU A 40 19.48 8.77 -2.59
C LEU A 40 19.89 7.88 -3.75
N VAL A 41 18.95 7.17 -4.39
CA VAL A 41 19.24 6.38 -5.60
C VAL A 41 19.77 7.30 -6.69
N TYR A 42 19.10 8.43 -6.95
CA TYR A 42 19.52 9.39 -7.95
C TYR A 42 20.91 10.00 -7.62
N ALA A 43 21.15 10.37 -6.37
CA ALA A 43 22.44 10.88 -5.92
C ALA A 43 23.54 9.81 -6.05
N SER A 44 23.25 8.55 -5.74
CA SER A 44 24.21 7.46 -5.90
C SER A 44 24.55 7.22 -7.38
N LEU A 45 23.57 7.32 -8.28
CA LEU A 45 23.80 7.27 -9.72
C LEU A 45 24.67 8.46 -10.17
N ALA A 46 24.32 9.68 -9.76
CA ALA A 46 25.02 10.90 -10.16
C ALA A 46 26.47 10.98 -9.62
N LEU A 47 26.75 10.40 -8.46
CA LEU A 47 28.08 10.45 -7.83
C LEU A 47 28.98 9.28 -8.22
N PHE A 48 28.43 8.09 -8.46
CA PHE A 48 29.22 6.87 -8.65
C PHE A 48 29.17 6.30 -10.06
N VAL A 49 28.16 6.64 -10.86
CA VAL A 49 27.98 6.08 -12.21
C VAL A 49 28.27 7.16 -13.26
N PRO A 50 29.33 7.00 -14.08
CA PRO A 50 29.65 7.94 -15.15
C PRO A 50 28.65 7.78 -16.31
N ALA A 51 28.43 8.86 -17.08
CA ALA A 51 27.39 8.90 -18.12
C ALA A 51 27.59 7.83 -19.20
N GLU A 52 28.84 7.54 -19.56
CA GLU A 52 29.21 6.49 -20.51
C GLU A 52 28.79 5.08 -20.06
N ALA A 53 28.76 4.81 -18.75
CA ALA A 53 28.29 3.53 -18.23
C ALA A 53 26.76 3.41 -18.30
N ILE A 54 26.04 4.54 -18.19
CA ILE A 54 24.58 4.58 -18.31
C ILE A 54 24.17 4.33 -19.77
N ASP A 55 24.81 5.00 -20.71
CA ASP A 55 24.54 4.84 -22.15
C ASP A 55 24.82 3.41 -22.60
N ALA A 56 25.97 2.84 -22.21
CA ALA A 56 26.33 1.46 -22.50
C ALA A 56 25.37 0.44 -21.85
N ALA A 57 24.88 0.70 -20.63
CA ALA A 57 23.89 -0.15 -19.99
C ALA A 57 22.51 -0.07 -20.68
N ALA A 58 22.11 1.11 -21.16
CA ALA A 58 20.87 1.31 -21.90
C ALA A 58 20.90 0.58 -23.27
N GLU A 59 22.03 0.63 -23.97
CA GLU A 59 22.27 -0.15 -25.18
C GLU A 59 22.18 -1.66 -24.91
N GLY A 60 22.78 -2.13 -23.82
CA GLY A 60 22.70 -3.54 -23.40
C GLY A 60 21.29 -4.02 -23.01
N PHE A 61 20.47 -3.14 -22.43
CA PHE A 61 19.07 -3.45 -22.06
C PHE A 61 18.13 -3.52 -23.27
N THR A 62 18.35 -2.67 -24.27
CA THR A 62 17.55 -2.67 -25.51
C THR A 62 17.96 -3.78 -26.48
N ALA A 63 19.20 -4.26 -26.39
CA ALA A 63 19.62 -5.47 -27.06
C ALA A 63 18.94 -6.71 -26.42
N THR A 64 18.40 -7.61 -27.24
CA THR A 64 17.72 -8.86 -26.83
C THR A 64 18.57 -9.79 -25.93
N SER A 65 19.85 -9.49 -25.76
CA SER A 65 20.80 -10.17 -24.88
C SER A 65 20.71 -9.78 -23.41
N GLY A 66 20.14 -8.60 -23.05
CA GLY A 66 19.95 -8.18 -21.65
C GLY A 66 21.23 -8.13 -20.80
N SER A 67 22.40 -8.07 -21.44
CA SER A 67 23.71 -8.17 -20.80
C SER A 67 24.48 -6.87 -20.91
N LEU A 68 25.13 -6.48 -19.81
CA LEU A 68 26.06 -5.36 -19.79
C LEU A 68 27.25 -5.67 -20.73
N PRO A 69 27.69 -4.72 -21.56
CA PRO A 69 28.91 -4.89 -22.36
C PRO A 69 30.11 -5.10 -21.42
N SER A 70 31.05 -5.96 -21.82
CA SER A 70 32.23 -6.32 -21.01
C SER A 70 33.20 -5.15 -20.75
N SER A 71 32.95 -4.00 -21.38
CA SER A 71 33.64 -2.72 -21.13
C SER A 71 33.18 -2.01 -19.85
N VAL A 72 32.06 -2.41 -19.25
CA VAL A 72 31.51 -1.79 -18.04
C VAL A 72 31.73 -2.73 -16.87
N ASP A 73 32.50 -2.27 -15.87
CA ASP A 73 32.67 -3.00 -14.62
C ASP A 73 31.34 -3.01 -13.84
N PRO A 74 30.72 -4.19 -13.58
CA PRO A 74 29.46 -4.28 -12.85
C PRO A 74 29.53 -3.68 -11.44
N LEU A 75 30.73 -3.57 -10.85
CA LEU A 75 30.91 -2.98 -9.52
C LEU A 75 30.53 -1.49 -9.46
N VAL A 76 30.54 -0.78 -10.58
CA VAL A 76 30.13 0.63 -10.66
C VAL A 76 28.66 0.83 -10.25
N PHE A 77 27.81 -0.17 -10.51
CA PHE A 77 26.40 -0.15 -10.13
C PHE A 77 26.14 -0.68 -8.71
N LEU A 78 27.17 -1.13 -7.99
CA LEU A 78 27.01 -1.68 -6.65
C LEU A 78 26.43 -0.66 -5.66
N PRO A 79 26.91 0.61 -5.58
CA PRO A 79 26.32 1.61 -4.69
C PRO A 79 24.82 1.88 -4.95
N PRO A 80 24.35 2.21 -6.18
CA PRO A 80 22.92 2.42 -6.42
C PRO A 80 22.08 1.17 -6.19
N LEU A 81 22.62 -0.02 -6.47
CA LEU A 81 21.95 -1.29 -6.18
C LEU A 81 21.70 -1.46 -4.68
N LEU A 82 22.71 -1.20 -3.84
CA LEU A 82 22.57 -1.30 -2.38
C LEU A 82 21.53 -0.30 -1.84
N VAL A 83 21.51 0.92 -2.37
CA VAL A 83 20.49 1.93 -2.00
C VAL A 83 19.09 1.48 -2.42
N ALA A 84 18.94 0.94 -3.63
CA ALA A 84 17.66 0.42 -4.12
C ALA A 84 17.17 -0.77 -3.27
N LEU A 85 18.04 -1.72 -2.94
CA LEU A 85 17.71 -2.84 -2.06
C LEU A 85 17.33 -2.37 -0.66
N GLY A 86 18.04 -1.38 -0.12
CA GLY A 86 17.70 -0.72 1.14
C GLY A 86 16.31 -0.09 1.11
N SER A 87 15.97 0.59 0.02
CA SER A 87 14.62 1.15 -0.19
C SER A 87 13.54 0.08 -0.24
N VAL A 88 13.79 -1.06 -0.89
CA VAL A 88 12.83 -2.17 -0.95
C VAL A 88 12.64 -2.80 0.43
N ALA A 89 13.73 -3.01 1.18
CA ALA A 89 13.67 -3.51 2.54
C ALA A 89 12.88 -2.57 3.46
N ASP A 90 13.07 -1.25 3.31
CA ASP A 90 12.31 -0.26 4.07
C ASP A 90 10.81 -0.30 3.76
N ALA A 91 10.46 -0.35 2.48
CA ALA A 91 9.07 -0.48 2.04
C ALA A 91 8.43 -1.78 2.57
N TYR A 92 9.19 -2.89 2.57
CA TYR A 92 8.73 -4.16 3.11
C TYR A 92 8.49 -4.11 4.63
N VAL A 93 9.42 -3.53 5.39
CA VAL A 93 9.26 -3.34 6.85
C VAL A 93 8.06 -2.45 7.15
N LEU A 94 7.88 -1.38 6.39
CA LEU A 94 6.73 -0.49 6.54
C LEU A 94 5.41 -1.21 6.25
N ALA A 95 5.34 -1.94 5.14
CA ALA A 95 4.15 -2.71 4.76
C ALA A 95 3.81 -3.79 5.81
N ARG A 96 4.82 -4.45 6.38
CA ARG A 96 4.66 -5.40 7.48
C ARG A 96 4.09 -4.72 8.72
N ALA A 97 4.64 -3.58 9.13
CA ALA A 97 4.18 -2.85 10.30
C ALA A 97 2.71 -2.38 10.15
N GLU A 98 2.31 -1.94 8.96
CA GLU A 98 0.92 -1.54 8.69
C GLU A 98 -0.03 -2.75 8.74
N ARG A 99 0.39 -3.90 8.20
CA ARG A 99 -0.39 -5.15 8.29
C ARG A 99 -0.57 -5.58 9.74
N ASP A 100 0.49 -5.56 10.54
CA ASP A 100 0.44 -5.99 11.94
C ASP A 100 -0.47 -5.05 12.76
N ALA A 101 -0.40 -3.75 12.50
CA ALA A 101 -1.30 -2.77 13.11
C ALA A 101 -2.77 -2.99 12.73
N ALA A 102 -3.05 -3.33 11.47
CA ALA A 102 -4.39 -3.63 11.00
C ALA A 102 -4.95 -4.91 11.67
N VAL A 103 -4.13 -5.96 11.80
CA VAL A 103 -4.53 -7.20 12.50
C VAL A 103 -4.79 -6.95 13.98
N ALA A 104 -3.96 -6.14 14.64
CA ALA A 104 -4.17 -5.77 16.04
C ALA A 104 -5.45 -4.94 16.22
N ALA A 105 -5.74 -4.01 15.31
CA ALA A 105 -6.97 -3.23 15.33
C ALA A 105 -8.21 -4.11 15.14
N SER A 106 -8.19 -5.04 14.18
CA SER A 106 -9.31 -5.97 13.97
C SER A 106 -9.54 -6.88 15.19
N ALA A 107 -8.46 -7.36 15.80
CA ALA A 107 -8.56 -8.18 17.01
C ALA A 107 -9.12 -7.39 18.21
N ALA A 108 -8.85 -6.08 18.30
CA ALA A 108 -9.41 -5.24 19.35
C ALA A 108 -10.89 -4.89 19.12
N GLU A 109 -11.30 -4.71 17.86
CA GLU A 109 -12.70 -4.43 17.50
C GLU A 109 -13.61 -5.65 17.69
N SER A 110 -13.05 -6.85 17.56
CA SER A 110 -13.77 -8.10 17.73
C SER A 110 -13.73 -8.64 19.16
N VAL A 111 -13.50 -7.84 20.21
CA VAL A 111 -13.53 -8.32 21.60
C VAL A 111 -14.70 -7.68 22.34
N VAL A 112 -15.58 -8.53 22.89
CA VAL A 112 -16.78 -8.13 23.61
C VAL A 112 -16.79 -8.78 24.98
N THR A 113 -17.38 -8.13 25.98
CA THR A 113 -17.52 -8.68 27.33
C THR A 113 -18.82 -9.49 27.46
N CYS A 114 -18.72 -10.74 27.90
CA CYS A 114 -19.89 -11.59 28.13
C CYS A 114 -20.75 -11.05 29.30
N PRO A 115 -22.07 -10.81 29.12
CA PRO A 115 -22.92 -10.27 30.18
C PRO A 115 -23.16 -11.26 31.34
N ASP A 116 -23.08 -12.58 31.09
CA ASP A 116 -23.33 -13.61 32.11
C ASP A 116 -22.13 -13.84 33.05
N CYS A 117 -20.91 -13.84 32.51
CA CYS A 117 -19.70 -14.20 33.29
C CYS A 117 -18.64 -13.08 33.37
N GLY A 118 -18.81 -11.99 32.62
CA GLY A 118 -17.94 -10.81 32.68
C GLY A 118 -16.55 -10.98 32.05
N ARG A 119 -16.29 -12.09 31.33
CA ARG A 119 -15.01 -12.33 30.62
C ARG A 119 -15.04 -11.82 29.19
N GLU A 120 -13.87 -11.48 28.67
CA GLU A 120 -13.64 -11.13 27.27
C GLU A 120 -13.79 -12.37 26.37
N VAL A 121 -14.49 -12.18 25.26
CA VAL A 121 -14.83 -13.19 24.25
C VAL A 121 -14.72 -12.55 22.85
N GLU A 122 -14.32 -13.33 21.84
CA GLU A 122 -14.39 -12.84 20.45
C GLU A 122 -15.84 -12.57 20.02
N GLY A 123 -16.11 -11.38 19.50
CA GLY A 123 -17.44 -10.85 19.18
C GLY A 123 -18.11 -11.47 17.97
N ASP A 124 -17.40 -12.27 17.18
CA ASP A 124 -17.94 -13.07 16.08
C ASP A 124 -18.38 -14.47 16.51
N LEU A 125 -18.17 -14.85 17.78
CA LEU A 125 -18.66 -16.11 18.32
C LEU A 125 -20.14 -15.99 18.69
N GLU A 126 -20.94 -17.00 18.32
CA GLU A 126 -22.35 -17.13 18.71
C GLU A 126 -22.55 -17.61 20.17
N PHE A 127 -21.47 -18.04 20.82
CA PHE A 127 -21.46 -18.51 22.21
C PHE A 127 -20.16 -18.12 22.94
N CYS A 128 -20.25 -17.97 24.26
CA CYS A 128 -19.10 -17.72 25.12
C CYS A 128 -18.33 -19.03 25.37
N HIS A 129 -17.06 -19.11 24.97
CA HIS A 129 -16.22 -20.29 25.24
C HIS A 129 -15.92 -20.52 26.73
N TRP A 130 -16.12 -19.52 27.60
CA TRP A 130 -15.82 -19.63 29.04
C TRP A 130 -16.96 -20.25 29.84
N CYS A 131 -18.19 -19.82 29.60
CA CYS A 131 -19.37 -20.24 30.38
C CYS A 131 -20.42 -20.95 29.53
N THR A 132 -20.21 -21.06 28.21
CA THR A 132 -21.12 -21.68 27.23
C THR A 132 -22.47 -20.97 27.05
N ALA A 133 -22.62 -19.73 27.56
CA ALA A 133 -23.78 -18.89 27.29
C ALA A 133 -23.87 -18.53 25.79
N ARG A 134 -25.06 -18.60 25.19
CA ARG A 134 -25.30 -18.12 23.82
C ARG A 134 -25.56 -16.62 23.81
N PHE A 135 -25.09 -15.94 22.78
CA PHE A 135 -25.47 -14.56 22.54
C PHE A 135 -26.79 -14.53 21.75
N ALA A 136 -27.67 -13.58 22.05
CA ALA A 136 -28.88 -13.40 21.28
C ALA A 136 -28.52 -12.86 19.89
N ASP A 137 -28.91 -13.58 18.83
CA ASP A 137 -28.79 -13.08 17.46
C ASP A 137 -29.89 -12.04 17.24
N PRO A 138 -29.59 -10.83 16.72
CA PRO A 138 -30.64 -9.85 16.42
C PRO A 138 -31.71 -10.37 15.44
N ALA A 139 -31.45 -11.48 14.73
CA ALA A 139 -32.43 -12.14 13.86
C ALA A 139 -33.52 -12.92 14.63
N ASP A 140 -33.28 -13.33 15.87
CA ASP A 140 -34.21 -14.17 16.64
C ASP A 140 -35.38 -13.37 17.27
N GLU A 141 -35.27 -12.04 17.35
CA GLU A 141 -36.32 -11.17 17.92
C GLU A 141 -37.48 -10.92 16.93
N GLU A 142 -37.26 -11.03 15.62
CA GLU A 142 -38.32 -10.80 14.61
C GLU A 142 -39.34 -11.96 14.55
N GLU A 143 -38.91 -13.21 14.80
CA GLU A 143 -39.79 -14.39 14.77
C GLU A 143 -40.75 -14.49 15.97
N ASP A 144 -40.37 -14.00 17.15
CA ASP A 144 -41.24 -14.05 18.35
C ASP A 144 -42.42 -13.07 18.25
N SER A 145 -42.26 -11.96 17.53
CA SER A 145 -43.34 -10.98 17.31
C SER A 145 -44.46 -11.50 16.40
N THR A 146 -44.15 -12.48 15.53
CA THR A 146 -45.09 -13.00 14.53
C THR A 146 -45.84 -14.24 15.02
N ARG A 147 -45.45 -14.84 16.14
CA ARG A 147 -46.12 -16.03 16.69
C ARG A 147 -47.46 -15.63 17.34
N PRO A 148 -48.63 -16.04 16.78
CA PRO A 148 -49.91 -15.75 17.41
C PRO A 148 -49.97 -16.46 18.77
N ARG A 149 -50.21 -15.69 19.84
CA ARG A 149 -50.48 -16.23 21.17
C ARG A 149 -51.66 -17.19 21.08
N ARG A 150 -51.40 -18.49 21.25
CA ARG A 150 -52.44 -19.49 21.43
C ARG A 150 -53.12 -19.18 22.76
N VAL A 151 -54.31 -18.58 22.68
CA VAL A 151 -55.23 -18.42 23.80
C VAL A 151 -55.86 -19.80 24.01
N GLU A 152 -55.51 -20.45 25.12
CA GLU A 152 -56.26 -21.60 25.66
C GLU A 152 -57.48 -21.12 26.47
#